data_AF-A0A944WK20-F1
#
_entry.id   AF-A0A944WK20-F1
#
_cell.length_a   1.000
_cell.length_b   1.000
_cell.length_c   1.000
_cell.angle_alpha   90.00
_cell.angle_beta   90.00
_cell.angle_gamma   90.00
#
_symmetry.space_group_name_H-M   'P 1'
#
loop_
_entity.id
_entity.type
_entity.pdbx_description
1 polymer ?
#
loop_
_entity_poly.entity_id
_entity_poly.type
_entity_poly.pdbx_seq_one_letter_code
_entity_poly.pdbx_strand_id
1 'polypeptide(L)'
;MPFEQHFFQNSTKMKMINISQKSSWLVIFSGIIIFGSGCSKLVGFTKENTTPTSCADSAIERAFNLHEGAKTGLALYFEERSDNQLYQAFYAATDSVYESRKVKKCWDRRVSHYNAMLNLREMNTALARVIRRNMPDDDRGELISVFREQYDWVMPNFR
;
A
#
# COMPACT_ATOMS: atom_id res chain seq x y z
N MET A 1 -21.96 21.52 15.97
CA MET A 1 -22.35 20.88 14.70
C MET A 1 -21.80 19.46 14.71
N PRO A 2 -22.58 18.45 15.12
CA PRO A 2 -22.11 17.07 15.15
C PRO A 2 -22.40 16.41 13.80
N PHE A 3 -21.37 15.85 13.17
CA PHE A 3 -21.51 15.05 11.95
C PHE A 3 -21.61 13.59 12.38
N GLU A 4 -22.80 13.02 12.23
CA GLU A 4 -23.14 11.65 12.60
C GLU A 4 -22.37 10.62 11.77
N GLN A 5 -21.82 9.62 12.45
CA GLN A 5 -21.31 8.39 11.87
C GLN A 5 -22.45 7.37 11.80
N HIS A 6 -22.89 7.04 10.60
CA HIS A 6 -23.65 5.84 10.33
C HIS A 6 -23.16 5.32 8.98
N PHE A 7 -22.70 4.07 8.91
CA PHE A 7 -23.19 3.12 7.90
C PHE A 7 -22.56 1.73 8.07
N PHE A 8 -23.46 0.74 8.13
CA PHE A 8 -23.28 -0.71 7.92
C PHE A 8 -22.67 -1.57 9.04
N GLN A 9 -23.48 -1.84 10.06
CA GLN A 9 -23.62 -3.19 10.59
C GLN A 9 -24.39 -4.05 9.58
N ASN A 10 -23.80 -5.15 9.12
CA ASN A 10 -24.58 -6.26 8.58
C ASN A 10 -24.13 -7.58 9.23
N SER A 11 -25.01 -8.07 10.09
CA SER A 11 -24.90 -9.32 10.83
C SER A 11 -25.26 -10.48 9.90
N THR A 12 -24.30 -11.32 9.55
CA THR A 12 -24.57 -12.65 9.01
C THR A 12 -24.41 -13.68 10.13
N LYS A 13 -25.55 -14.18 10.61
CA LYS A 13 -25.66 -15.31 11.54
C LYS A 13 -24.94 -16.54 10.99
N MET A 14 -23.89 -16.97 11.68
CA MET A 14 -23.22 -18.24 11.47
C MET A 14 -24.05 -19.35 12.14
N LYS A 15 -24.64 -20.24 11.36
CA LYS A 15 -25.38 -21.43 11.83
C LYS A 15 -24.37 -22.57 12.00
N MET A 16 -24.08 -22.94 13.25
CA MET A 16 -23.27 -24.13 13.54
C MET A 16 -24.07 -25.40 13.23
N ILE A 17 -23.57 -26.24 12.34
CA ILE A 17 -24.07 -27.59 12.10
C ILE A 17 -23.24 -28.54 12.97
N ASN A 18 -23.85 -29.06 14.04
CA ASN A 18 -23.31 -30.14 14.86
C ASN A 18 -23.49 -31.46 14.11
N ILE A 19 -22.39 -32.13 13.74
CA ILE A 19 -22.40 -33.51 13.26
C ILE A 19 -21.78 -34.39 14.33
N SER A 20 -22.63 -35.26 14.87
CA SER A 20 -22.41 -36.18 15.98
C SER A 20 -21.42 -37.29 15.63
N GLN A 21 -20.43 -37.49 16.50
CA GLN A 21 -19.63 -38.70 16.61
C GLN A 21 -20.52 -39.91 16.96
N LYS A 22 -20.37 -41.03 16.25
CA LYS A 22 -20.22 -42.37 16.85
C LYS A 22 -19.98 -43.48 15.80
N SER A 23 -19.05 -44.36 16.16
CA SER A 23 -19.06 -45.82 15.95
C SER A 23 -18.16 -46.45 14.86
N SER A 24 -17.04 -46.97 15.36
CA SER A 24 -16.49 -48.33 15.16
C SER A 24 -15.55 -48.65 14.00
N TRP A 25 -14.24 -48.56 14.30
CA TRP A 25 -13.34 -49.69 14.63
C TRP A 25 -13.51 -51.01 13.84
N LEU A 26 -12.45 -51.43 13.12
CA LEU A 26 -11.69 -52.69 13.33
C LEU A 26 -10.90 -53.06 12.04
N VAL A 27 -9.58 -52.85 12.03
CA VAL A 27 -8.46 -53.84 12.02
C VAL A 27 -8.04 -54.29 10.61
N ILE A 28 -6.75 -54.14 10.27
CA ILE A 28 -5.77 -55.24 10.22
C ILE A 28 -4.44 -54.71 9.67
N PHE A 29 -3.43 -54.89 10.51
CA PHE A 29 -2.01 -54.85 10.24
C PHE A 29 -1.62 -55.62 8.96
N SER A 30 -0.88 -54.97 8.06
CA SER A 30 0.11 -55.64 7.22
C SER A 30 1.33 -54.75 7.09
N GLY A 31 2.31 -54.99 7.97
CA GLY A 31 3.65 -54.46 7.80
C GLY A 31 4.43 -55.37 6.85
N ILE A 32 4.93 -54.82 5.74
CA ILE A 32 6.22 -55.21 5.16
C ILE A 32 6.92 -53.93 4.68
N ILE A 33 8.14 -53.82 5.17
CA ILE A 33 9.18 -52.82 4.94
C ILE A 33 9.54 -52.74 3.45
N ILE A 34 9.54 -51.54 2.87
CA ILE A 34 10.38 -51.21 1.70
C ILE A 34 11.18 -49.96 2.03
N PHE A 35 12.44 -50.17 2.42
CA PHE A 35 13.48 -49.15 2.46
C PHE A 35 13.76 -48.65 1.04
N GLY A 36 13.81 -47.32 0.91
CA GLY A 36 14.76 -46.59 0.07
C GLY A 36 14.91 -47.02 -1.39
N SER A 37 14.15 -46.38 -2.28
CA SER A 37 14.71 -45.88 -3.53
C SER A 37 14.10 -44.51 -3.81
N GLY A 38 14.97 -43.52 -4.03
CA GLY A 38 14.59 -42.12 -4.05
C GLY A 38 13.52 -41.82 -5.09
N CYS A 39 12.44 -41.17 -4.65
CA CYS A 39 11.72 -40.26 -5.52
C CYS A 39 12.70 -39.16 -5.89
N SER A 40 13.42 -39.39 -6.99
CA SER A 40 14.02 -38.32 -7.78
C SER A 40 12.94 -37.27 -7.92
N LYS A 41 13.23 -36.05 -7.46
CA LYS A 41 12.44 -34.88 -7.78
C LYS A 41 12.31 -34.84 -9.30
N LEU A 42 11.23 -35.37 -9.85
CA LEU A 42 10.62 -34.74 -10.99
C LEU A 42 10.20 -33.39 -10.45
N VAL A 43 11.11 -32.41 -10.58
CA VAL A 43 10.78 -31.00 -10.58
C VAL A 43 9.77 -30.88 -11.70
N GLY A 44 8.51 -31.12 -11.35
CA GLY A 44 7.39 -30.63 -12.10
C GLY A 44 7.69 -29.15 -12.23
N PHE A 45 7.97 -28.71 -13.45
CA PHE A 45 7.56 -27.39 -13.86
C PHE A 45 6.04 -27.34 -13.70
N THR A 46 5.56 -27.24 -12.45
CA THR A 46 4.40 -26.44 -12.18
C THR A 46 4.83 -25.06 -12.64
N LYS A 47 4.52 -24.74 -13.90
CA LYS A 47 4.20 -23.37 -14.27
C LYS A 47 3.12 -22.99 -13.25
N GLU A 48 3.55 -22.40 -12.15
CA GLU A 48 2.72 -21.46 -11.45
C GLU A 48 2.27 -20.52 -12.55
N ASN A 49 0.99 -20.60 -12.92
CA ASN A 49 0.38 -19.68 -13.85
C ASN A 49 0.34 -18.32 -13.13
N THR A 50 1.52 -17.73 -12.96
CA THR A 50 1.71 -16.33 -12.65
C THR A 50 1.18 -15.63 -13.89
N THR A 51 -0.13 -15.38 -13.88
CA THR A 51 -0.68 -14.36 -14.74
C THR A 51 0.23 -13.14 -14.60
N PRO A 52 0.73 -12.57 -15.72
CA PRO A 52 1.67 -11.48 -15.63
C PRO A 52 1.06 -10.40 -14.73
N THR A 53 1.75 -10.03 -13.65
CA THR A 53 1.28 -8.97 -12.75
C THR A 53 1.02 -7.74 -13.60
N SER A 54 -0.22 -7.23 -13.56
CA SER A 54 -0.59 -6.05 -14.34
C SER A 54 0.31 -4.88 -13.97
N CYS A 55 0.93 -4.25 -14.97
CA CYS A 55 1.79 -3.09 -14.77
C CYS A 55 0.97 -1.93 -14.20
N ALA A 56 -0.18 -1.66 -14.82
CA ALA A 56 -1.05 -0.56 -14.44
C ALA A 56 -1.67 -0.79 -13.05
N ASP A 57 -2.18 -2.00 -12.75
CA ASP A 57 -2.74 -2.29 -11.42
C ASP A 57 -1.67 -2.19 -10.34
N SER A 58 -0.49 -2.76 -10.58
CA SER A 58 0.62 -2.71 -9.62
C SER A 58 1.10 -1.27 -9.35
N ALA A 59 1.10 -0.40 -10.37
CA ALA A 59 1.41 1.02 -10.18
C ALA A 59 0.34 1.76 -9.36
N ILE A 60 -0.94 1.50 -9.62
CA ILE A 60 -2.06 2.08 -8.86
C ILE A 60 -2.05 1.59 -7.41
N GLU A 61 -1.86 0.31 -7.18
CA GLU A 61 -1.82 -0.30 -5.84
C GLU A 61 -0.66 0.29 -5.02
N ARG A 62 0.55 0.35 -5.57
CA ARG A 62 1.70 0.99 -4.90
C ARG A 62 1.41 2.45 -4.57
N ALA A 63 0.87 3.20 -5.52
CA ALA A 63 0.51 4.59 -5.30
C ALA A 63 -0.54 4.74 -4.20
N PHE A 64 -1.55 3.87 -4.15
CA PHE A 64 -2.57 3.88 -3.11
C PHE A 64 -2.00 3.56 -1.73
N ASN A 65 -1.14 2.55 -1.62
CA ASN A 65 -0.48 2.21 -0.35
C ASN A 65 0.39 3.36 0.17
N LEU A 66 1.09 4.06 -0.71
CA LEU A 66 1.84 5.26 -0.34
C LEU A 66 0.92 6.40 0.13
N HIS A 67 -0.24 6.58 -0.50
CA HIS A 67 -1.24 7.57 -0.07
C HIS A 67 -1.79 7.27 1.33
N GLU A 68 -2.14 6.01 1.60
CA GLU A 68 -2.62 5.58 2.92
C GLU A 68 -1.51 5.63 3.97
N GLY A 69 -0.26 5.33 3.59
CA GLY A 69 0.91 5.54 4.43
C GLY A 69 1.08 7.02 4.80
N ALA A 70 0.91 7.93 3.84
CA ALA A 70 0.97 9.36 4.11
C ALA A 70 -0.15 9.85 5.04
N LYS A 71 -1.39 9.34 4.89
CA LYS A 71 -2.48 9.63 5.82
C LYS A 71 -2.18 9.15 7.24
N THR A 72 -1.67 7.92 7.35
CA THR A 72 -1.27 7.34 8.64
C THR A 72 -0.16 8.17 9.29
N GLY A 73 0.88 8.54 8.54
CA GLY A 73 1.96 9.38 9.05
C GLY A 73 1.48 10.76 9.51
N LEU A 74 0.55 11.39 8.77
CA LEU A 74 -0.05 12.65 9.20
C LEU A 74 -0.90 12.49 10.48
N ALA A 75 -1.63 11.39 10.64
CA ALA A 75 -2.37 11.10 11.85
C ALA A 75 -1.41 10.94 13.06
N LEU A 76 -0.34 10.17 12.89
CA LEU A 76 0.71 10.00 13.91
C LEU A 76 1.37 11.33 14.28
N TYR A 77 1.60 12.24 13.32
CA TYR A 77 2.06 13.58 13.65
C TYR A 77 1.11 14.31 14.61
N PHE A 78 -0.20 14.20 14.43
CA PHE A 78 -1.15 14.86 15.33
C PHE A 78 -1.18 14.24 16.73
N GLU A 79 -0.89 12.94 16.85
CA GLU A 79 -0.78 12.23 18.13
C GLU A 79 0.55 12.51 18.85
N GLU A 80 1.67 12.36 18.15
CA GLU A 80 3.02 12.39 18.72
C GLU A 80 3.67 13.78 18.67
N ARG A 81 3.14 14.69 17.83
CA ARG A 81 3.77 15.97 17.46
C ARG A 81 5.20 15.82 16.93
N SER A 82 5.47 14.72 16.23
CA SER A 82 6.77 14.39 15.67
C SER A 82 6.92 14.92 14.24
N ASP A 83 7.76 15.93 14.04
CA ASP A 83 8.03 16.50 12.72
C ASP A 83 8.54 15.46 11.72
N ASN A 84 9.28 14.44 12.19
CA ASN A 84 9.71 13.34 11.34
C ASN A 84 8.53 12.60 10.70
N GLN A 85 7.44 12.36 11.44
CA GLN A 85 6.24 11.73 10.88
C GLN A 85 5.61 12.60 9.79
N LEU A 86 5.64 13.92 10.00
CA LEU A 86 5.09 14.88 9.05
C LEU A 86 5.91 14.94 7.75
N TYR A 87 7.24 14.93 7.86
CA TYR A 87 8.14 14.84 6.70
C TYR A 87 7.98 13.51 5.95
N GLN A 88 7.91 12.39 6.66
CA GLN A 88 7.67 11.08 6.04
C GLN A 88 6.33 11.05 5.30
N ALA A 89 5.27 11.61 5.90
CA ALA A 89 3.97 11.74 5.26
C ALA A 89 4.03 12.59 3.98
N PHE A 90 4.79 13.70 4.00
CA PHE A 90 4.98 14.54 2.81
C PHE A 90 5.62 13.77 1.65
N TYR A 91 6.69 13.04 1.92
CA TYR A 91 7.39 12.26 0.90
C TYR A 91 6.52 11.11 0.38
N ALA A 92 5.85 10.37 1.27
CA ALA A 92 4.95 9.30 0.87
C ALA A 92 3.80 9.80 -0.04
N ALA A 93 3.21 10.96 0.25
CA ALA A 93 2.19 11.57 -0.60
C ALA A 93 2.75 11.98 -1.98
N THR A 94 3.98 12.50 -2.00
CA THR A 94 4.67 12.90 -3.24
C THR A 94 5.01 11.68 -4.10
N ASP A 95 5.53 10.62 -3.48
CA ASP A 95 5.86 9.36 -4.14
C ASP A 95 4.61 8.65 -4.66
N SER A 96 3.48 8.72 -3.93
CA SER A 96 2.18 8.24 -4.41
C SER A 96 1.81 8.86 -5.76
N VAL A 97 1.97 10.18 -5.90
CA VAL A 97 1.72 10.87 -7.17
C VAL A 97 2.70 10.41 -8.24
N TYR A 98 3.98 10.26 -7.91
CA TYR A 98 5.00 9.80 -8.85
C TYR A 98 4.71 8.37 -9.36
N GLU A 99 4.40 7.44 -8.45
CA GLU A 99 4.06 6.05 -8.79
C GLU A 99 2.80 5.99 -9.66
N SER A 100 1.75 6.74 -9.32
CA SER A 100 0.51 6.74 -10.12
C SER A 100 0.75 7.18 -11.57
N ARG A 101 1.70 8.08 -11.82
CA ARG A 101 2.04 8.56 -13.17
C ARG A 101 2.70 7.48 -14.02
N LYS A 102 3.29 6.44 -13.43
CA LYS A 102 3.90 5.32 -14.17
C LYS A 102 2.86 4.54 -14.99
N VAL A 103 1.58 4.60 -14.63
CA VAL A 103 0.45 4.06 -15.43
C VAL A 103 0.50 4.54 -16.89
N LYS A 104 0.96 5.78 -17.13
CA LYS A 104 1.10 6.31 -18.49
C LYS A 104 2.07 5.50 -19.36
N LYS A 105 3.00 4.77 -18.76
CA LYS A 105 4.00 3.94 -19.45
C LYS A 105 3.64 2.46 -19.49
N CYS A 106 2.54 2.06 -18.85
CA CYS A 106 2.12 0.66 -18.82
C CYS A 106 1.41 0.24 -20.12
N TRP A 107 1.70 -0.98 -20.57
CA TRP A 107 1.17 -1.55 -21.81
C TRP A 107 -0.29 -2.00 -21.70
N ASP A 108 -0.74 -2.31 -20.48
CA ASP A 108 -2.08 -2.81 -20.14
C ASP A 108 -3.01 -1.70 -19.63
N ARG A 109 -2.61 -0.43 -19.73
CA ARG A 109 -3.37 0.72 -19.22
C ARG A 109 -4.76 0.82 -19.87
N ARG A 110 -5.78 1.09 -19.07
CA ARG A 110 -7.16 1.37 -19.49
C ARG A 110 -7.63 2.73 -18.97
N VAL A 111 -8.80 3.17 -19.44
CA VAL A 111 -9.44 4.41 -18.97
C VAL A 111 -9.65 4.38 -17.44
N SER A 112 -9.99 3.23 -16.87
CA SER A 112 -10.12 3.04 -15.41
C SER A 112 -8.82 3.37 -14.67
N HIS A 113 -7.66 2.93 -15.18
CA HIS A 113 -6.36 3.23 -14.58
C HIS A 113 -6.01 4.72 -14.68
N TYR A 114 -6.34 5.35 -15.81
CA TYR A 114 -6.16 6.79 -15.96
C TYR A 114 -7.00 7.59 -14.96
N ASN A 115 -8.26 7.19 -14.76
CA ASN A 115 -9.14 7.80 -13.75
C ASN A 115 -8.61 7.58 -12.33
N ALA A 116 -8.13 6.37 -12.01
CA ALA A 116 -7.50 6.09 -10.73
C ALA A 116 -6.25 6.96 -10.49
N MET A 117 -5.41 7.14 -11.50
CA MET A 117 -4.26 8.06 -11.44
C MET A 117 -4.70 9.51 -11.17
N LEU A 118 -5.76 10.00 -11.83
CA LEU A 118 -6.27 11.35 -11.61
C LEU A 118 -6.81 11.52 -10.18
N ASN A 119 -7.59 10.55 -9.69
CA ASN A 119 -8.13 10.57 -8.33
C ASN A 119 -7.00 10.59 -7.30
N LEU A 120 -5.99 9.73 -7.45
CA LEU A 120 -4.81 9.70 -6.59
C LEU A 120 -4.06 11.04 -6.60
N ARG A 121 -3.92 11.67 -7.77
CA ARG A 121 -3.30 12.99 -7.88
C ARG A 121 -4.10 14.04 -7.09
N GLU A 122 -5.43 14.04 -7.21
CA GLU A 122 -6.29 14.98 -6.51
C GLU A 122 -6.24 14.79 -5.00
N MET A 123 -6.40 13.55 -4.52
CA MET A 123 -6.33 13.19 -3.11
C MET A 123 -4.98 13.57 -2.48
N ASN A 124 -3.86 13.26 -3.15
CA ASN A 124 -2.54 13.66 -2.67
C ASN A 124 -2.32 15.16 -2.73
N THR A 125 -2.92 15.88 -3.68
CA THR A 125 -2.85 17.35 -3.72
C THR A 125 -3.54 17.95 -2.49
N ALA A 126 -4.69 17.42 -2.10
CA ALA A 126 -5.38 17.83 -0.88
C ALA A 126 -4.54 17.51 0.37
N LEU A 127 -4.04 16.27 0.47
CA LEU A 127 -3.20 15.83 1.58
C LEU A 127 -1.92 16.67 1.73
N ALA A 128 -1.21 16.93 0.64
CA ALA A 128 0.01 17.75 0.63
C ALA A 128 -0.23 19.21 1.05
N ARG A 129 -1.43 19.76 0.85
CA ARG A 129 -1.78 21.09 1.39
C ARG A 129 -1.92 21.05 2.91
N VAL A 130 -2.53 20.00 3.45
CA VAL A 130 -2.66 19.84 4.91
C VAL A 130 -1.29 19.63 5.54
N ILE A 131 -0.46 18.74 4.98
CA ILE A 131 0.89 18.47 5.48
C ILE A 131 1.74 19.75 5.50
N ARG A 132 1.80 20.49 4.37
CA ARG A 132 2.60 21.73 4.29
C ARG A 132 2.18 22.81 5.28
N ARG A 133 0.89 22.94 5.60
CA ARG A 133 0.43 23.91 6.61
C ARG A 133 0.91 23.60 8.02
N ASN A 134 1.30 22.36 8.28
CA ASN A 134 1.78 21.92 9.59
C ASN A 134 3.31 21.80 9.63
N MET A 135 4.00 21.87 8.49
CA MET A 135 5.45 21.77 8.49
C MET A 135 6.04 23.07 9.03
N PRO A 136 6.96 22.99 10.03
CA PRO A 136 7.78 24.13 10.39
C PRO A 136 8.64 24.46 9.16
N ASP A 137 8.55 25.70 8.69
CA ASP A 137 9.28 26.28 7.56
C ASP A 137 8.76 25.90 6.15
N ASP A 138 7.64 26.51 5.74
CA ASP A 138 7.43 26.84 4.31
C ASP A 138 8.12 28.18 3.95
N ASP A 139 8.86 28.78 4.90
CA ASP A 139 9.47 30.09 4.68
C ASP A 139 10.80 29.97 3.94
N ARG A 140 10.66 29.96 2.62
CA ARG A 140 11.76 30.09 1.65
C ARG A 140 12.69 31.27 1.98
N GLY A 141 12.20 32.30 2.66
CA GLY A 141 13.00 33.43 3.12
C GLY A 141 14.09 33.03 4.12
N GLU A 142 13.80 32.10 5.03
CA GLU A 142 14.78 31.62 6.02
C GLU A 142 15.84 30.72 5.38
N LEU A 143 15.46 29.84 4.44
CA LEU A 143 16.42 29.06 3.66
C LEU A 143 17.37 29.95 2.84
N ILE A 144 16.86 31.03 2.21
CA ILE A 144 17.71 32.03 1.54
C ILE A 144 18.61 32.73 2.55
N SER A 145 18.12 33.03 3.76
CA SER A 145 18.93 33.71 4.78
C SER A 145 20.09 32.83 5.29
N VAL A 146 19.86 31.52 5.44
CA VAL A 146 20.84 30.55 5.95
C VAL A 146 21.83 30.12 4.86
N PHE A 147 21.32 29.81 3.66
CA PHE A 147 22.13 29.30 2.54
C PHE A 147 22.44 30.38 1.50
N ARG A 148 22.43 31.66 1.87
CA ARG A 148 22.54 32.85 1.01
C ARG A 148 23.35 32.69 -0.28
N GLU A 149 24.56 32.13 -0.20
CA GLU A 149 25.48 31.96 -1.33
C GLU A 149 25.35 30.60 -2.04
N GLN A 150 24.75 29.61 -1.38
CA GLN A 150 24.61 28.22 -1.83
C GLN A 150 23.16 27.87 -2.18
N TYR A 151 22.22 28.81 -2.05
CA TYR A 151 20.80 28.55 -2.21
C TYR A 151 20.47 27.93 -3.55
N ASP A 152 21.07 28.44 -4.64
CA ASP A 152 20.90 27.91 -5.99
C ASP A 152 21.49 26.49 -6.15
N TRP A 153 22.47 26.12 -5.33
CA TRP A 153 23.04 24.77 -5.28
C TRP A 153 22.21 23.80 -4.44
N VAL A 154 21.64 24.27 -3.32
CA VAL A 154 20.79 23.47 -2.42
C VAL A 154 19.40 23.25 -3.02
N MET A 155 18.89 24.21 -3.80
CA MET A 155 17.54 24.20 -4.38
C MET A 155 17.53 24.34 -5.92
N PRO A 156 18.26 23.51 -6.69
CA PRO A 156 18.56 23.76 -8.11
C PRO A 156 17.36 23.62 -9.06
N ASN A 157 16.23 23.07 -8.61
CA ASN A 157 15.05 22.78 -9.44
C ASN A 157 13.76 23.49 -9.00
N PHE A 158 13.86 24.48 -8.11
CA PHE A 158 12.71 25.21 -7.55
C PHE A 158 12.41 26.51 -8.31
N ARG A 159 12.25 26.42 -9.63
CA ARG A 159 11.86 27.55 -10.50
C ARG A 159 10.49 27.33 -11.13
#